data_AF-A0A3D6DXR5-F1
#
_entry.id   AF-A0A3D6DXR5-F1
#
_cell.length_a   1.000
_cell.length_b   1.000
_cell.length_c   1.000
_cell.angle_alpha   90.00
_cell.angle_beta   90.00
_cell.angle_gamma   90.00
#
_symmetry.space_group_name_H-M   'P 1'
#
loop_
_entity.id
_entity.type
_entity.pdbx_description
1 polymer ?
#
loop_
_entity_poly.entity_id
_entity_poly.type
_entity_poly.pdbx_seq_one_letter_code
_entity_poly.pdbx_strand_id
1 'polypeptide(L)' 'MPLAATRARVGGLPLRFRFDDSMALAGGRKISGFKTIGIEARIAKAGQAQTSSGDLYGTRAGVKPGSQGLRLLIDQVQP' A
#
# COMPACT_ATOMS: atom_id res chain seq x y z
N MET A 1 12.15 2.88 -0.57
CA MET A 1 11.54 2.36 -1.81
C MET A 1 10.51 1.31 -1.45
N PRO A 2 9.34 1.27 -2.11
CA PRO A 2 8.31 0.25 -1.85
C PRO A 2 8.82 -1.16 -2.25
N LEU A 3 8.35 -2.19 -1.55
CA LEU A 3 8.67 -3.59 -1.88
C LEU A 3 7.82 -4.11 -3.03
N ALA A 4 6.54 -3.72 -3.02
CA ALA A 4 5.53 -4.06 -4.02
C ALA A 4 4.52 -2.91 -4.07
N ALA A 5 3.83 -2.75 -5.20
CA ALA A 5 2.76 -1.78 -5.34
C ALA A 5 1.67 -2.33 -6.27
N THR A 6 0.44 -1.93 -6.02
CA THR A 6 -0.69 -2.21 -6.91
C THR A 6 -1.51 -0.94 -7.09
N ARG A 7 -2.16 -0.81 -8.24
CA ARG A 7 -3.00 0.34 -8.58
C ARG A 7 -4.41 -0.14 -8.86
N ALA A 8 -5.40 0.58 -8.32
CA ALA A 8 -6.81 0.33 -8.53
C ALA A 8 -7.58 1.64 -8.73
N ARG A 9 -8.84 1.55 -9.19
CA ARG A 9 -9.75 2.71 -9.29
C ARG A 9 -10.48 2.91 -7.96
N VAL A 10 -10.61 4.17 -7.53
CA VAL A 10 -11.24 4.56 -6.25
C VAL A 10 -12.69 4.07 -6.14
N GLY A 11 -13.46 4.11 -7.23
CA GLY A 11 -14.84 3.62 -7.26
C GLY A 11 -15.00 2.13 -6.98
N GLY A 12 -13.91 1.36 -6.89
CA GLY A 12 -13.92 -0.06 -6.51
C GLY A 12 -13.71 -0.32 -5.01
N LEU A 13 -13.71 0.71 -4.16
CA LEU A 13 -13.62 0.53 -2.71
C LEU A 13 -14.96 -0.02 -2.13
N PRO A 14 -14.93 -0.90 -1.12
CA PRO A 14 -13.75 -1.43 -0.44
C PRO A 14 -12.95 -2.43 -1.29
N LEU A 15 -11.63 -2.23 -1.35
CA LEU A 15 -10.72 -3.04 -2.17
C LEU A 15 -10.13 -4.19 -1.36
N ARG A 16 -10.28 -5.41 -1.85
CA ARG A 16 -9.48 -6.55 -1.36
C ARG A 16 -8.10 -6.47 -2.00
N PHE A 17 -7.05 -6.57 -1.18
CA PHE A 17 -5.67 -6.54 -1.65
C PHE A 17 -4.90 -7.75 -1.12
N ARG A 18 -3.85 -8.12 -1.86
CA ARG A 18 -2.86 -9.13 -1.48
C ARG A 18 -1.51 -8.66 -2.00
N PHE A 19 -0.47 -8.89 -1.20
CA PHE A 19 0.91 -8.72 -1.62
C PHE A 19 1.67 -10.01 -1.28
N ASP A 20 2.40 -10.53 -2.25
CA ASP A 20 3.29 -11.67 -2.08
C ASP A 20 4.62 -11.42 -2.81
N ASP A 21 5.55 -12.35 -2.70
CA ASP A 21 6.89 -12.22 -3.27
C ASP A 21 6.92 -12.12 -4.80
N SER A 22 5.88 -12.62 -5.50
CA SER A 22 5.77 -12.48 -6.96
C SER A 22 5.49 -11.05 -7.40
N MET A 23 5.01 -10.20 -6.47
CA MET A 23 4.71 -8.80 -6.71
C MET A 23 5.88 -7.87 -6.34
N ALA A 24 7.04 -8.42 -5.99
CA ALA A 24 8.22 -7.64 -5.70
C ALA A 24 8.62 -6.80 -6.94
N LEU A 25 8.90 -5.51 -6.72
CA LEU A 25 9.33 -4.62 -7.80
C LEU A 25 10.67 -5.10 -8.38
N ALA A 26 10.90 -4.80 -9.67
CA ALA A 26 12.12 -5.19 -10.37
C ALA A 26 13.38 -4.68 -9.64
N GLY A 27 14.34 -5.58 -9.39
CA GLY A 27 15.54 -5.28 -8.59
C GLY A 27 15.29 -5.06 -7.09
N GLY A 28 14.04 -5.24 -6.63
CA GLY A 28 13.63 -5.11 -5.24
C GLY A 28 13.84 -6.37 -4.42
N ARG A 29 13.62 -6.24 -3.10
CA ARG A 29 13.69 -7.35 -2.15
C ARG A 29 12.31 -8.00 -1.97
N LYS A 30 12.30 -9.33 -1.79
CA LYS A 30 11.09 -10.10 -1.46
C LYS A 30 10.49 -9.66 -0.13
N ILE A 31 9.16 -9.68 -0.03
CA ILE A 31 8.40 -9.29 1.16
C ILE A 31 8.71 -10.25 2.31
N SER A 32 8.81 -11.55 2.03
CA SER A 32 9.18 -12.59 2.99
C SER A 32 10.56 -12.39 3.63
N GLY A 33 11.44 -11.60 3.01
CA GLY A 33 12.78 -11.30 3.52
C GLY A 33 12.81 -10.27 4.67
N PHE A 34 11.65 -9.76 5.11
CA PHE A 34 11.54 -8.76 6.17
C PHE A 34 10.77 -9.31 7.38
N LYS A 35 11.22 -8.99 8.59
CA LYS A 35 10.51 -9.38 9.83
C LYS A 35 9.17 -8.67 9.97
N THR A 36 9.14 -7.39 9.59
CA THR A 36 7.96 -6.54 9.61
C THR A 36 7.98 -5.60 8.41
N ILE A 37 6.79 -5.22 7.95
CA ILE A 37 6.59 -4.30 6.83
C ILE A 37 5.56 -3.22 7.21
N GLY A 38 5.63 -2.10 6.51
CA GLY A 38 4.58 -1.09 6.50
C GLY A 38 3.70 -1.24 5.25
N ILE A 39 2.41 -0.95 5.39
CA ILE A 39 1.45 -0.86 4.30
C ILE A 39 0.93 0.56 4.26
N GLU A 40 0.93 1.16 3.08
CA GLU A 40 0.36 2.48 2.80
C GLU A 40 -0.63 2.34 1.65
N ALA A 41 -1.81 2.92 1.80
CA ALA A 41 -2.77 3.10 0.72
C ALA A 41 -2.98 4.59 0.50
N ARG A 42 -3.03 5.01 -0.77
CA ARG A 42 -3.20 6.40 -1.16
C ARG A 42 -4.23 6.53 -2.28
N ILE A 43 -5.10 7.53 -2.15
CA ILE A 43 -5.98 8.03 -3.20
C ILE A 43 -5.35 9.31 -3.73
N ALA A 44 -4.70 9.20 -4.89
CA ALA A 44 -4.14 10.35 -5.58
C ALA A 44 -5.23 11.08 -6.36
N LYS A 45 -5.53 12.32 -5.99
CA LYS A 45 -6.61 13.12 -6.63
C LYS A 45 -6.27 13.42 -8.10
N ALA A 46 -5.00 13.67 -8.39
CA ALA A 46 -4.50 13.96 -9.73
C ALA A 46 -4.25 12.70 -10.59
N GLY A 47 -4.46 11.50 -10.04
CA GLY A 47 -4.22 10.24 -10.75
C GLY A 47 -2.74 9.93 -11.02
N GLN A 48 -1.82 10.64 -10.38
CA GLN A 48 -0.38 10.40 -10.43
C GLN A 48 0.07 9.56 -9.24
N ALA A 49 1.14 8.77 -9.39
CA ALA A 49 1.68 7.97 -8.28
C ALA A 49 2.43 8.80 -7.24
N GLN A 50 2.88 10.00 -7.62
CA GLN A 50 3.56 10.93 -6.73
C GLN A 50 2.65 11.44 -5.62
N THR A 51 3.20 11.65 -4.42
CA THR A 51 2.50 12.32 -3.32
C THR A 51 2.16 13.76 -3.71
N SER A 52 0.92 14.18 -3.50
CA SER A 52 0.50 15.56 -3.65
C SER A 52 -0.36 16.01 -2.47
N SER A 53 -0.28 17.30 -2.12
CA SER A 53 -1.15 17.90 -1.10
C SER A 53 -2.62 17.69 -1.48
N GLY A 54 -3.44 17.32 -0.51
CA GLY A 54 -4.86 16.98 -0.68
C GLY A 54 -5.16 15.54 -1.10
N ASP A 55 -4.14 14.71 -1.32
CA ASP A 55 -4.34 13.26 -1.46
C ASP A 55 -4.84 12.66 -0.14
N LEU A 56 -5.65 11.60 -0.22
CA LEU A 56 -6.04 10.85 0.98
C LEU A 56 -5.08 9.68 1.16
N TYR A 57 -4.68 9.39 2.39
CA TYR A 57 -3.84 8.23 2.68
C TYR A 57 -4.20 7.55 3.99
N GLY A 58 -3.71 6.32 4.14
CA GLY A 58 -3.86 5.50 5.32
C GLY A 58 -2.66 4.60 5.47
N THR A 59 -2.18 4.40 6.69
CA THR A 59 -1.00 3.56 6.95
C THR A 59 -1.25 2.51 8.03
N ARG A 60 -0.53 1.40 7.92
CA ARG A 60 -0.35 0.43 9.00
C ARG A 60 1.11 -0.02 9.04
N ALA A 61 1.75 0.17 10.19
CA ALA A 61 3.09 -0.32 10.45
C ALA A 61 3.09 -1.68 11.16
N GLY A 62 4.25 -2.35 11.17
CA GLY A 62 4.47 -3.55 11.99
C GLY A 62 3.75 -4.80 11.52
N VAL A 63 3.34 -4.86 10.26
CA VAL A 63 2.67 -6.03 9.69
C VAL A 63 3.70 -7.13 9.46
N LYS A 64 3.44 -8.36 9.93
CA LYS A 64 4.29 -9.51 9.64
C LYS A 64 3.91 -10.13 8.28
N PRO A 65 4.85 -10.50 7.41
CA PRO A 65 4.53 -11.29 6.23
C PRO A 65 3.73 -12.56 6.61
N GLY A 66 2.75 -12.92 5.79
CA GLY A 66 1.79 -14.00 6.09
C GLY A 66 0.55 -13.58 6.89
N SER A 67 0.46 -12.33 7.37
CA SER A 67 -0.74 -11.80 8.02
C SER A 67 -1.94 -11.76 7.05
N GLN A 68 -3.12 -12.12 7.54
CA GLN A 68 -4.37 -12.12 6.79
C GLN A 68 -5.44 -11.28 7.49
N GLY A 69 -6.53 -10.95 6.79
CA GLY A 69 -7.65 -10.19 7.37
C GLY A 69 -7.30 -8.75 7.79
N LEU A 70 -6.21 -8.19 7.22
CA LEU A 70 -5.77 -6.85 7.54
C LEU A 70 -6.80 -5.82 7.09
N ARG A 71 -7.13 -4.88 7.99
CA ARG A 71 -7.92 -3.69 7.67
C ARG A 71 -7.02 -2.47 7.65
N LEU A 72 -7.08 -1.74 6.55
CA LEU A 72 -6.40 -0.47 6.34
C LEU A 72 -7.46 0.57 6.01
N LEU A 73 -7.55 1.61 6.84
CA LEU A 73 -8.46 2.73 6.64
C LEU A 73 -7.67 3.88 6.02
N ILE A 74 -8.26 4.55 5.03
CA ILE A 74 -7.73 5.76 4.42
C ILE A 74 -8.47 6.92 5.09
N ASP A 75 -7.83 7.56 6.07
CA ASP A 75 -8.46 8.57 6.94
C ASP A 75 -7.62 9.84 7.14
N GLN A 76 -6.43 9.91 6.53
CA GLN A 76 -5.57 11.09 6.58
C GLN A 76 -5.63 11.88 5.27
N VAL A 77 -5.45 13.19 5.39
CA VAL A 77 -5.24 14.09 4.25
C VAL A 77 -3.76 14.45 4.21
N GLN A 78 -3.13 14.28 3.05
CA GLN A 78 -1.77 14.71 2.82
C GLN A 78 -1.72 16.24 2.89
N PRO A 79 -0.95 16.83 3.83
CA PRO A 79 -0.75 18.27 3.88
C PRO A 79 -0.06 18.78 2.62
#